data_AF-A0A970AGT0-F1
#
_entry.id   AF-A0A970AGT0-F1
#
_cell.length_a   1.000
_cell.length_b   1.000
_cell.length_c   1.000
_cell.angle_alpha   90.00
_cell.angle_beta   90.00
_cell.angle_gamma   90.00
#
_symmetry.space_group_name_H-M   'P 1'
#
loop_
_entity.id
_entity.type
_entity.pdbx_description
1 polymer ?
#
loop_
_entity_poly.entity_id
_entity_poly.type
_entity_poly.pdbx_seq_one_letter_code
_entity_poly.pdbx_strand_id
1 'polypeptide(L)'
;ARILQDIAWEEAEHAARFAELNGRISASTKENLERMLQGEIMANRGKREAALKAKEINNDHGHDFFDESSRDEARHAQALEGLLKRYFS
;
A
#
# COMPACT_ATOMS: atom_id res chain seq x y z
N ALA A 1 -14.21 -14.18 11.11
CA ALA A 1 -13.52 -13.19 10.28
C ALA A 1 -13.78 -11.76 10.74
N ARG A 2 -15.04 -11.31 10.89
CA ARG A 2 -15.38 -9.92 11.25
C ARG A 2 -14.65 -9.36 12.47
N ILE A 3 -14.64 -10.07 13.60
CA ILE A 3 -13.92 -9.65 14.81
C ILE A 3 -12.43 -9.35 14.52
N LEU A 4 -11.78 -10.15 13.68
CA LEU A 4 -10.37 -9.92 13.32
C LEU A 4 -10.20 -8.68 12.42
N GLN A 5 -11.19 -8.36 11.59
CA GLN A 5 -11.18 -7.14 10.79
C GLN A 5 -11.37 -5.91 11.68
N ASP A 6 -12.26 -5.99 12.66
CA ASP A 6 -12.49 -4.92 13.64
C ASP A 6 -11.20 -4.66 14.45
N ILE A 7 -10.56 -5.73 14.97
CA ILE A 7 -9.26 -5.63 15.67
C ILE A 7 -8.18 -5.03 14.75
N ALA A 8 -8.09 -5.47 13.49
CA ALA A 8 -7.11 -4.92 12.55
C ALA A 8 -7.33 -3.42 12.29
N TRP A 9 -8.57 -2.95 12.32
CA TRP A 9 -8.89 -1.53 12.20
C TRP A 9 -8.48 -0.72 13.44
N GLU A 10 -8.73 -1.26 14.64
CA GLU A 10 -8.29 -0.67 15.91
C GLU A 10 -6.74 -0.54 15.95
N GLU A 11 -6.02 -1.57 15.53
CA GLU A 11 -4.54 -1.52 15.50
C GLU A 11 -4.00 -0.59 14.41
N ALA A 12 -4.70 -0.45 13.28
CA ALA A 12 -4.34 0.56 12.27
C ALA A 12 -4.48 1.99 12.83
N GLU A 13 -5.51 2.25 13.64
CA GLU A 13 -5.68 3.53 14.34
C GLU A 13 -4.53 3.78 15.33
N HIS A 14 -4.15 2.76 16.11
CA HIS A 14 -2.99 2.85 17.01
C HIS A 14 -1.71 3.20 16.24
N ALA A 15 -1.43 2.49 15.14
CA ALA A 15 -0.25 2.73 14.32
C ALA A 15 -0.23 4.15 13.73
N ALA A 16 -1.38 4.66 13.27
CA ALA A 16 -1.50 6.02 12.74
C ALA A 16 -1.16 7.08 13.82
N ARG A 17 -1.69 6.92 15.04
CA ARG A 17 -1.37 7.83 16.16
C ARG A 17 0.10 7.80 16.54
N PHE A 18 0.74 6.62 16.53
CA PHE A 18 2.19 6.54 16.74
C PHE A 18 2.98 7.23 15.62
N ALA A 19 2.57 7.06 14.37
CA ALA A 19 3.22 7.73 13.23
C ALA A 19 3.15 9.26 13.37
N GLU A 20 2.00 9.80 13.80
CA GLU A 20 1.83 11.23 14.09
C GLU A 20 2.76 11.71 15.22
N LEU A 21 2.75 11.03 16.37
CA LEU A 21 3.61 11.38 17.52
C LEU A 21 5.11 11.35 17.18
N ASN A 22 5.51 10.49 16.25
CA ASN A 22 6.90 10.38 15.77
C ASN A 22 7.22 11.30 14.59
N GLY A 23 6.32 12.23 14.22
CA GLY A 23 6.54 13.18 13.13
C GLY A 23 6.64 12.53 11.74
N ARG A 24 6.10 11.31 11.57
CA ARG A 24 6.09 10.60 10.28
C ARG A 24 5.00 11.12 9.34
N ILE A 25 3.97 11.76 9.90
CA ILE A 25 2.89 12.42 9.16
C ILE A 25 3.24 13.90 9.01
N SER A 26 3.29 14.42 7.78
CA SER A 26 3.50 15.86 7.54
C SER A 26 2.22 16.64 7.73
N ALA A 27 2.36 17.93 8.05
CA ALA A 27 1.26 18.89 8.03
C ALA A 27 0.70 19.11 6.60
N SER A 28 1.47 18.79 5.56
CA SER A 28 1.03 18.88 4.17
C SER A 28 0.33 17.60 3.73
N THR A 29 -0.97 17.70 3.45
CA THR A 29 -1.74 16.60 2.86
C THR A 29 -1.15 16.15 1.53
N LYS A 30 -0.68 17.10 0.70
CA LYS A 30 -0.04 16.80 -0.59
C LYS A 30 1.20 15.92 -0.41
N GLU A 31 2.11 16.28 0.50
CA GLU A 31 3.33 15.51 0.73
C GLU A 31 3.05 14.10 1.25
N ASN A 32 2.01 13.95 2.08
CA ASN A 32 1.61 12.63 2.57
C ASN A 32 1.06 11.77 1.42
N LEU A 33 0.20 12.33 0.56
CA LEU A 33 -0.32 11.62 -0.61
C LEU A 33 0.78 11.25 -1.60
N GLU A 34 1.73 12.14 -1.86
CA GLU A 34 2.89 11.87 -2.71
C GLU A 34 3.75 10.74 -2.13
N ARG A 35 4.00 10.73 -0.81
CA ARG A 35 4.71 9.64 -0.13
C ARG A 35 3.98 8.31 -0.23
N MET A 36 2.66 8.30 -0.01
CA MET A 36 1.85 7.10 -0.17
C MET A 36 1.92 6.57 -1.60
N LEU A 37 1.79 7.45 -2.59
CA LEU A 37 1.86 7.08 -4.01
C LEU A 37 3.21 6.43 -4.35
N GLN A 38 4.32 7.02 -3.90
CA GLN A 38 5.64 6.42 -4.11
C GLN A 38 5.75 5.04 -3.43
N GLY A 39 5.17 4.89 -2.24
CA GLY A 39 5.08 3.61 -1.54
C GLY A 39 4.34 2.55 -2.36
N GLU A 40 3.17 2.87 -2.90
CA GLU A 40 2.36 1.96 -3.72
C GLU A 40 3.09 1.56 -5.02
N ILE A 41 3.76 2.50 -5.71
CA ILE A 41 4.54 2.22 -6.92
C ILE A 41 5.71 1.27 -6.60
N MET A 42 6.40 1.50 -5.47
CA MET A 42 7.48 0.63 -5.02
C MET A 42 6.97 -0.77 -4.66
N ALA A 43 5.85 -0.86 -3.94
CA ALA A 43 5.23 -2.12 -3.53
C ALA A 43 4.73 -2.91 -4.75
N ASN A 44 4.10 -2.25 -5.73
CA ASN A 44 3.68 -2.85 -6.99
C ASN A 44 4.86 -3.54 -7.69
N ARG A 45 5.99 -2.82 -7.86
CA ARG A 45 7.20 -3.37 -8.49
C ARG A 45 7.75 -4.55 -7.69
N GLY A 46 7.91 -4.39 -6.37
CA GLY A 46 8.46 -5.44 -5.51
C GLY A 46 7.62 -6.71 -5.51
N LYS A 47 6.29 -6.58 -5.45
CA LYS A 47 5.35 -7.72 -5.52
C LYS A 47 5.38 -8.40 -6.88
N ARG A 48 5.46 -7.63 -7.98
CA ARG A 48 5.59 -8.20 -9.32
C ARG A 48 6.88 -9.02 -9.47
N GLU A 49 8.01 -8.51 -8.97
CA GLU A 49 9.28 -9.23 -8.94
C GLU A 49 9.20 -10.49 -8.06
N ALA A 50 8.54 -10.41 -6.90
CA ALA A 50 8.32 -11.56 -6.03
C ALA A 50 7.45 -12.65 -6.69
N ALA A 51 6.41 -12.26 -7.44
CA ALA A 51 5.57 -13.19 -8.19
C ALA A 51 6.40 -13.99 -9.21
N LEU A 52 7.26 -13.30 -9.98
CA LEU A 52 8.14 -13.96 -10.95
C LEU A 52 9.11 -14.96 -10.26
N LYS A 53 9.75 -14.54 -9.17
CA LYS A 53 10.64 -15.42 -8.38
C LYS A 53 9.90 -16.63 -7.81
N ALA A 54 8.66 -16.44 -7.33
CA ALA A 54 7.84 -17.54 -6.82
C ALA A 54 7.53 -18.55 -7.94
N LYS A 55 7.27 -18.08 -9.17
CA LYS A 55 7.06 -18.95 -10.33
C LYS A 55 8.30 -19.75 -10.70
N GLU A 56 9.49 -19.14 -10.64
CA GLU A 56 10.77 -19.80 -10.93
C GLU A 56 11.05 -20.99 -10.00
N ILE A 57 10.61 -20.91 -8.74
CA ILE A 57 10.75 -22.00 -7.76
C ILE A 57 9.53 -22.94 -7.72
N ASN A 58 8.64 -22.88 -8.72
CA ASN A 58 7.39 -23.64 -8.79
C ASN A 58 6.45 -23.45 -7.59
N ASN A 59 6.50 -22.28 -6.93
CA ASN A 59 5.55 -21.89 -5.89
C ASN A 59 4.39 -21.10 -6.51
N ASP A 60 3.45 -21.82 -7.10
CA ASP A 60 2.30 -21.23 -7.80
C ASP A 60 1.37 -20.45 -6.86
N HIS A 61 1.16 -20.94 -5.63
CA HIS A 61 0.36 -20.22 -4.64
C HIS A 61 0.97 -18.86 -4.27
N GLY A 62 2.28 -18.81 -4.09
CA GLY A 62 3.00 -17.57 -3.85
C GLY A 62 2.96 -16.63 -5.06
N HIS A 63 3.14 -17.17 -6.27
CA HIS A 63 3.01 -16.41 -7.51
C HIS A 63 1.65 -15.73 -7.61
N ASP A 64 0.56 -16.48 -7.44
CA ASP A 64 -0.80 -15.97 -7.62
C ASP A 64 -1.13 -14.87 -6.60
N PHE A 65 -0.75 -15.07 -5.33
CA PHE A 65 -0.94 -14.08 -4.28
C PHE A 65 -0.13 -12.78 -4.54
N PHE A 66 1.14 -12.90 -4.94
CA PHE A 66 1.95 -11.72 -5.24
C PHE A 66 1.50 -11.01 -6.52
N ASP A 67 1.04 -11.75 -7.53
CA ASP A 67 0.51 -11.15 -8.76
C ASP A 67 -0.80 -10.40 -8.51
N GLU A 68 -1.76 -11.02 -7.80
CA GLU A 68 -3.01 -10.37 -7.40
C GLU A 68 -2.74 -9.11 -6.58
N SER A 69 -1.95 -9.24 -5.51
CA SER A 69 -1.67 -8.11 -4.62
C SER A 69 -0.82 -7.03 -5.29
N SER A 70 -0.08 -7.31 -6.36
CA SER A 70 0.59 -6.28 -7.17
C SER A 70 -0.42 -5.43 -7.95
N ARG A 71 -1.50 -6.04 -8.47
CA ARG A 71 -2.57 -5.32 -9.18
C ARG A 71 -3.35 -4.43 -8.22
N ASP A 72 -3.50 -4.84 -6.97
CA ASP A 72 -4.09 -4.00 -5.93
C ASP A 72 -3.29 -2.73 -5.69
N GLU A 73 -1.96 -2.83 -5.57
CA GLU A 73 -1.12 -1.63 -5.41
C GLU A 73 -1.19 -0.70 -6.62
N ALA A 74 -1.36 -1.25 -7.83
CA ALA A 74 -1.59 -0.43 -9.02
C ALA A 74 -2.92 0.35 -8.92
N ARG A 75 -3.99 -0.28 -8.41
CA ARG A 75 -5.28 0.40 -8.17
C ARG A 75 -5.14 1.47 -7.08
N HIS A 76 -4.40 1.18 -6.00
CA HIS A 76 -4.15 2.14 -4.92
C HIS A 76 -3.36 3.35 -5.43
N ALA A 77 -2.29 3.13 -6.20
CA ALA A 77 -1.50 4.19 -6.84
C ALA A 77 -2.38 5.09 -7.73
N GLN A 78 -3.20 4.50 -8.60
CA GLN A 78 -4.12 5.26 -9.46
C GLN A 78 -5.12 6.11 -8.67
N ALA A 79 -5.65 5.59 -7.56
CA ALA A 79 -6.55 6.34 -6.69
C ALA A 79 -5.82 7.55 -6.07
N LEU A 80 -4.59 7.37 -5.59
CA LEU A 80 -3.77 8.43 -4.99
C LEU A 80 -3.37 9.50 -6.03
N GLU A 81 -2.98 9.09 -7.24
CA GLU A 81 -2.74 10.00 -8.37
C GLU A 81 -3.98 10.83 -8.69
N GLY A 82 -5.15 10.20 -8.69
CA GLY A 82 -6.43 10.88 -8.90
C GLY A 82 -6.72 11.94 -7.83
N LEU A 83 -6.45 11.64 -6.55
CA LEU A 83 -6.59 12.60 -5.45
C LEU A 83 -5.62 13.77 -5.58
N LEU A 84 -4.34 13.48 -5.86
CA LEU A 84 -3.32 14.51 -6.08
C LEU A 84 -3.71 15.45 -7.22
N LYS A 85 -4.11 14.88 -8.36
CA LYS A 85 -4.55 15.65 -9.53
C LYS A 85 -5.83 16.44 -9.26
N ARG A 86 -6.73 15.95 -8.42
CA ARG A 86 -8.00 16.65 -8.16
C ARG A 86 -7.82 17.87 -7.24
N TYR A 87 -6.94 17.76 -6.25
CA TYR A 87 -6.88 18.74 -5.16
C TYR A 87 -5.61 19.60 -5.15
N PHE A 88 -4.56 19.24 -5.92
CA PHE A 88 -3.24 19.88 -5.84
C PHE A 88 -2.56 20.13 -7.20
N SER A 89 -3.32 20.04 -8.30
CA SER A 89 -2.89 20.38 -9.67
C SER A 89 -2.96 21.88 -9.97
#